data_AF-A0A532BM03-F1
#
_entry.id   AF-A0A532BM03-F1
#
_cell.length_a   1.000
_cell.length_b   1.000
_cell.length_c   1.000
_cell.angle_alpha   90.00
_cell.angle_beta   90.00
_cell.angle_gamma   90.00
#
_symmetry.space_group_name_H-M   'P 1'
#
loop_
_entity.id
_entity.type
_entity.pdbx_description
1 polymer ?
#
loop_
_entity_poly.entity_id
_entity_poly.type
_entity_poly.pdbx_seq_one_letter_code
_entity_poly.pdbx_strand_id
1 'polypeptide(L)' 'DSCRLWDVATQDKLDKDRFRRDMGGLVEAYQEVARRLGIMNENEPPRPAGPVLVASTDGVKGKPH' A
#
# COMPACT_ATOMS: atom_id res chain seq x y z
N ASP A 1 -5.70 10.20 5.56
CA ASP A 1 -5.97 11.64 5.34
C ASP A 1 -5.54 12.56 6.49
N SER A 2 -4.68 12.13 7.43
CA SER A 2 -4.40 12.91 8.65
C SER A 2 -2.99 13.49 8.79
N CYS A 3 -2.15 13.41 7.76
CA CYS A 3 -0.79 13.98 7.78
C CYS A 3 -0.49 14.71 6.47
N ARG A 4 0.06 15.93 6.56
CA ARG A 4 0.64 16.65 5.42
C ARG A 4 2.13 16.36 5.36
N LEU A 5 2.62 15.93 4.20
CA LEU A 5 4.02 15.59 3.97
C LEU A 5 4.54 16.44 2.84
N TRP A 6 5.36 17.44 3.18
CA TRP A 6 5.99 18.32 2.22
C TRP A 6 7.48 18.07 2.20
N ASP A 7 8.06 18.05 1.01
CA ASP A 7 9.50 18.06 0.87
C ASP A 7 10.05 19.40 1.41
N VAL A 8 11.02 19.33 2.32
CA VAL A 8 11.52 20.54 3.00
C VAL A 8 12.30 21.44 2.04
N ALA A 9 13.02 20.86 1.07
CA ALA A 9 13.87 21.60 0.16
C ALA A 9 13.08 22.22 -1.00
N THR A 10 12.09 21.52 -1.53
CA THR A 10 11.33 21.95 -2.71
C THR A 10 9.93 22.47 -2.39
N GLN A 11 9.45 22.27 -1.15
CA GLN A 11 8.05 22.50 -0.75
C GLN A 11 7.05 21.66 -1.57
N ASP A 12 7.53 20.61 -2.25
CA ASP A 12 6.65 19.76 -3.04
C ASP A 12 5.78 18.89 -2.14
N LYS A 13 4.51 18.72 -2.52
CA LYS A 13 3.54 17.97 -1.73
C LYS A 13 3.65 16.51 -2.07
N LEU A 14 3.97 15.67 -1.11
CA LEU A 14 4.11 14.23 -1.30
C LEU A 14 2.93 13.46 -0.69
N ASP A 15 1.79 14.13 -0.51
CA ASP A 15 0.59 13.57 0.11
C ASP A 15 -0.64 13.65 -0.81
N LYS A 16 -1.79 13.24 -0.28
CA LYS A 16 -3.06 13.22 -1.02
C LYS A 16 -3.53 14.59 -1.51
N ASP A 17 -2.93 15.70 -1.08
CA ASP A 17 -3.17 17.04 -1.62
C ASP A 17 -2.81 17.14 -3.10
N ARG A 18 -1.93 16.25 -3.63
CA ARG A 18 -1.65 16.19 -5.07
C ARG A 18 -2.89 15.83 -5.89
N PHE A 19 -3.70 14.89 -5.39
CA PHE A 19 -4.96 14.50 -6.03
C PHE A 19 -6.04 15.57 -5.89
N ARG A 20 -6.14 16.20 -4.71
CA ARG A 20 -7.12 17.27 -4.46
C ARG A 20 -6.91 18.52 -5.32
N ARG A 21 -5.72 18.69 -5.90
CA ARG A 21 -5.32 19.86 -6.69
C ARG A 21 -4.99 19.52 -8.14
N ASP A 22 -5.35 18.31 -8.61
CA ASP A 22 -5.04 17.80 -9.96
C ASP A 22 -3.56 17.93 -10.37
N MET A 23 -2.64 17.85 -9.40
CA MET A 23 -1.21 18.01 -9.65
C MET A 23 -0.55 16.74 -10.24
N GLY A 24 -1.33 15.66 -10.39
CA GLY A 24 -0.84 14.35 -10.85
C GLY A 24 0.25 13.76 -9.95
N GLY A 25 0.83 12.63 -10.37
CA GLY A 25 2.02 12.06 -9.73
C GLY A 25 1.78 11.50 -8.32
N LEU A 26 0.54 11.09 -7.99
CA LEU A 26 0.19 10.63 -6.64
C LEU A 26 0.92 9.34 -6.27
N VAL A 27 1.03 8.40 -7.21
CA VAL A 27 1.66 7.09 -7.00
C VAL A 27 3.14 7.26 -6.73
N GLU A 28 3.81 8.10 -7.53
CA GLU A 28 5.21 8.44 -7.45
C GLU A 28 5.55 9.15 -6.13
N ALA A 29 4.68 10.06 -5.69
CA ALA A 29 4.81 10.74 -4.40
C ALA A 29 4.77 9.74 -3.22
N TYR A 30 3.82 8.79 -3.24
CA TYR A 30 3.77 7.76 -2.20
C TYR A 30 4.94 6.77 -2.27
N GLN A 31 5.45 6.45 -3.46
CA GLN A 31 6.66 5.65 -3.63
C GLN A 31 7.88 6.35 -3.02
N GLU A 32 8.06 7.66 -3.25
CA GLU A 32 9.16 8.42 -2.67
C GLU A 32 9.06 8.50 -1.14
N VAL A 33 7.84 8.66 -0.60
CA VAL A 33 7.61 8.57 0.85
C VAL A 33 7.97 7.19 1.39
N ALA A 34 7.53 6.11 0.74
CA ALA A 34 7.84 4.74 1.16
C ALA A 34 9.35 4.45 1.12
N ARG A 35 10.06 4.98 0.12
CA ARG A 35 11.51 4.89 -0.01
C ARG A 35 12.23 5.63 1.13
N ARG A 36 11.83 6.88 1.42
CA ARG A 36 12.42 7.68 2.52
C ARG A 36 12.19 7.08 3.89
N LEU A 37 11.04 6.43 4.10
CA LEU A 37 10.72 5.75 5.34
C LEU A 37 11.34 4.34 5.43
N GLY A 38 12.05 3.87 4.39
CA GLY A 38 12.67 2.55 4.37
C GLY A 38 11.68 1.38 4.31
N ILE A 39 10.44 1.63 3.87
CA ILE A 39 9.36 0.62 3.76
C ILE A 39 9.57 -0.25 2.51
N MET A 40 10.16 0.32 1.45
CA MET A 40 10.62 -0.43 0.28
C MET A 40 12.08 -0.81 0.47
N ASN A 41 12.31 -1.84 1.28
CA ASN A 41 13.65 -2.37 1.49
C ASN A 41 13.82 -3.57 0.55
N GLU A 42 14.64 -3.44 -0.51
CA GLU A 42 14.99 -4.56 -1.41
C GLU A 42 15.74 -5.69 -0.68
N ASN A 43 16.11 -5.48 0.58
CA ASN A 43 16.86 -6.41 1.43
C ASN A 43 16.05 -6.93 2.64
N GLU A 44 14.71 -6.81 2.62
CA GLU A 44 13.85 -7.40 3.66
C GLU A 44 13.55 -8.87 3.32
N PRO A 45 13.69 -9.83 4.26
CA PRO A 45 13.18 -11.19 4.03
C PRO A 45 11.68 -11.11 3.70
N PRO A 46 11.16 -11.96 2.79
CA PRO A 46 9.80 -11.84 2.31
C PRO A 46 8.84 -11.80 3.51
N ARG A 47 8.03 -10.73 3.58
CA ARG A 47 7.07 -10.54 4.67
C ARG A 47 6.31 -11.85 4.92
N PRO A 48 6.16 -12.32 6.17
CA PRO A 48 5.39 -13.53 6.43
C PRO A 48 4.00 -13.31 5.85
N ALA A 49 3.58 -14.24 4.98
CA ALA A 49 2.31 -14.17 4.29
C ALA A 49 1.22 -13.90 5.34
N GLY A 50 0.55 -12.75 5.19
CA GLY A 50 -0.57 -12.39 6.05
C GLY A 50 -1.64 -13.49 6.01
N PRO A 51 -2.56 -13.49 6.98
CA PRO A 51 -3.55 -14.54 7.12
C PRO A 51 -4.33 -14.74 5.82
N VAL A 52 -4.25 -15.95 5.27
CA VAL A 52 -5.01 -16.36 4.09
C VAL A 52 -6.45 -16.58 4.52
N LEU A 53 -7.40 -15.92 3.85
CA LEU A 53 -8.82 -16.19 4.02
C LEU A 53 -9.12 -17.58 3.47
N VAL A 54 -9.37 -18.55 4.36
CA VAL A 54 -10.01 -19.81 3.99
C VAL A 54 -11.45 -19.49 3.63
N ALA A 55 -11.80 -19.60 2.36
CA ALA A 55 -13.19 -19.65 1.94
C ALA A 55 -13.83 -20.86 2.64
N SER A 56 -14.93 -20.62 3.34
CA SER A 56 -15.70 -21.65 4.03
C SER A 56 -15.92 -22.83 3.11
N THR A 57 -15.39 -23.98 3.52
CA THR A 57 -15.63 -25.24 2.85
C THR A 57 -17.13 -25.53 2.89
N ASP A 58 -17.81 -25.38 1.76
CA ASP A 58 -19.14 -25.93 1.57
C ASP A 58 -19.03 -27.46 1.62
N GLY A 59 -19.25 -27.99 2.82
CA GLY A 59 -19.39 -29.41 3.05
C GLY A 59 -20.71 -29.89 2.46
N VAL A 60 -20.71 -30.34 1.20
CA VAL A 60 -21.65 -31.37 0.71
C VAL A 60 -20.93 -32.19 -0.37
N LYS A 61 -20.32 -33.31 0.02
CA LYS A 61 -20.13 -34.45 -0.90
C LYS A 61 -21.27 -35.43 -0.67
N GLY A 62 -22.35 -35.26 -1.44
CA GLY A 62 -23.36 -36.30 -1.61
C GLY A 62 -22.74 -37.49 -2.35
N LYS A 63 -22.75 -38.67 -1.71
CA LYS A 63 -22.69 -39.97 -2.40
C LYS A 63 -24.10 -40.36 -2.82
N PRO A 64 -24.34 -40.80 -4.06
CA PRO A 64 -25.36 -41.78 -4.34
C PRO A 64 -24.74 -43.17 -4.54
N HIS A 65 -25.61 -44.16 -4.34
CA HIS A 65 -25.43 -45.60 -4.25
C HIS A 65 -24.62 -46.26 -5.37
#